data_AF-A0A5A9EUI4-F1
#
_entry.id   AF-A0A5A9EUI4-F1
#
_cell.length_a   1.000
_cell.length_b   1.000
_cell.length_c   1.000
_cell.angle_alpha   90.00
_cell.angle_beta   90.00
_cell.angle_gamma   90.00
#
_symmetry.space_group_name_H-M   'P 1'
#
loop_
_entity.id
_entity.type
_entity.pdbx_description
1 polymer ?
#
loop_
_entity_poly.entity_id
_entity_poly.type
_entity_poly.pdbx_seq_one_letter_code
_entity_poly.pdbx_strand_id
1 'polypeptide(L)'
;MSQPTVLNLDEFRVTRSVIINGVERTLKNMTVEQFIEADDIEKKLASAETPRDQAKILVEVISEYLEDTPVADIMKLDVGQLLILLAFIRGSDISDKIKGAAAEAGAPGEAKAGKRKGRSAS
;
A
#
# COMPACT_ATOMS: atom_id res chain seq x y z
N MET A 1 -26.03 -39.31 -22.85
CA MET A 1 -24.66 -38.90 -22.50
C MET A 1 -24.76 -37.69 -21.60
N SER A 2 -24.14 -37.71 -20.43
CA SER A 2 -24.16 -36.58 -19.50
C SER A 2 -23.35 -35.43 -20.11
N GLN A 3 -23.87 -34.20 -20.06
CA GLN A 3 -23.11 -33.04 -20.53
C GLN A 3 -21.88 -32.83 -19.62
N PRO A 4 -20.72 -32.47 -20.19
CA PRO A 4 -19.54 -32.16 -19.39
C PRO A 4 -19.77 -30.92 -18.53
N THR A 5 -19.37 -30.96 -17.26
CA THR A 5 -19.35 -29.79 -16.38
C THR A 5 -18.24 -28.84 -16.82
N VAL A 6 -18.60 -27.61 -17.19
CA VAL A 6 -17.65 -26.55 -17.55
C VAL A 6 -17.32 -25.74 -16.30
N LEU A 7 -16.03 -25.63 -15.96
CA LEU A 7 -15.52 -24.74 -14.91
C LEU A 7 -14.97 -23.47 -15.57
N ASN A 8 -15.64 -22.34 -15.36
CA ASN A 8 -15.17 -21.04 -15.84
C ASN A 8 -14.32 -20.36 -14.76
N LEU A 9 -13.00 -20.31 -14.96
CA LEU A 9 -12.07 -19.72 -13.99
C LEU A 9 -12.17 -18.19 -13.91
N ASP A 10 -12.72 -17.52 -14.93
CA ASP A 10 -12.88 -16.06 -14.92
C ASP A 10 -13.90 -15.59 -13.88
N GLU A 11 -14.84 -16.45 -13.49
CA GLU A 11 -15.82 -16.18 -12.42
C GLU A 11 -15.18 -16.14 -11.02
N PHE A 12 -13.95 -16.63 -10.88
CA PHE A 12 -13.21 -16.65 -9.62
C PHE A 12 -12.22 -15.48 -9.50
N ARG A 13 -12.19 -14.56 -10.48
CA ARG A 13 -11.35 -13.35 -10.39
C ARG A 13 -11.81 -12.46 -9.25
N VAL A 14 -10.91 -12.16 -8.33
CA VAL A 14 -11.19 -11.27 -7.19
C VAL A 14 -10.84 -9.84 -7.58
N THR A 15 -11.82 -8.95 -7.56
CA THR A 15 -11.55 -7.51 -7.70
C THR A 15 -11.04 -6.95 -6.39
N ARG A 16 -9.88 -6.31 -6.41
CA ARG A 16 -9.29 -5.63 -5.25
C ARG A 16 -9.24 -4.14 -5.52
N SER A 17 -9.54 -3.32 -4.52
CA SER A 17 -9.43 -1.86 -4.60
C SER A 17 -8.62 -1.29 -3.45
N VAL A 18 -8.08 -0.09 -3.66
CA VAL A 18 -7.33 0.69 -2.67
C VAL A 18 -7.73 2.16 -2.75
N ILE A 19 -7.71 2.86 -1.63
CA ILE A 19 -7.97 4.29 -1.59
C ILE A 19 -6.64 5.04 -1.65
N ILE A 20 -6.46 5.87 -2.68
CA ILE A 20 -5.29 6.73 -2.88
C ILE A 20 -5.78 8.18 -2.94
N ASN A 21 -5.28 9.03 -2.04
CA ASN A 21 -5.68 10.44 -1.94
C ASN A 21 -7.22 10.64 -1.86
N GLY A 22 -7.92 9.73 -1.17
CA GLY A 22 -9.38 9.78 -1.01
C GLY A 22 -10.18 9.26 -2.21
N VAL A 23 -9.52 8.77 -3.26
CA VAL A 23 -10.16 8.19 -4.45
C VAL A 23 -9.96 6.67 -4.45
N GLU A 24 -11.04 5.92 -4.62
CA GLU A 24 -10.97 4.47 -4.80
C GLU A 24 -10.38 4.14 -6.18
N ARG A 25 -9.37 3.26 -6.18
CA ARG A 25 -8.65 2.79 -7.37
C ARG A 25 -8.71 1.27 -7.41
N THR A 26 -9.06 0.73 -8.57
CA THR A 26 -9.10 -0.71 -8.81
C THR A 26 -7.71 -1.24 -9.15
N LEU A 27 -7.35 -2.38 -8.57
CA LEU A 27 -6.14 -3.11 -8.94
C LEU A 27 -6.45 -4.07 -10.08
N LYS A 28 -5.56 -4.12 -11.06
CA LYS A 28 -5.58 -5.16 -12.09
C LYS A 28 -5.29 -6.52 -11.45
N ASN A 29 -5.96 -7.55 -11.94
CA ASN A 29 -5.63 -8.92 -11.58
C ASN A 29 -4.24 -9.25 -12.11
N MET A 30 -3.37 -9.70 -11.23
CA MET A 30 -2.01 -10.09 -11.55
C MET A 30 -2.02 -11.47 -12.21
N THR A 31 -1.40 -11.60 -13.38
CA THR A 31 -1.16 -12.90 -14.00
C THR A 31 0.00 -13.62 -13.31
N VAL A 32 0.14 -14.93 -13.56
CA VAL A 32 1.29 -15.70 -13.04
C VAL A 32 2.61 -15.14 -13.58
N GLU A 33 2.65 -14.68 -14.84
CA GLU A 33 3.83 -14.05 -15.43
C GLU A 33 4.22 -12.77 -14.69
N GLN A 34 3.25 -11.90 -14.43
CA GLN A 34 3.47 -10.66 -13.66
C GLN A 34 3.89 -10.94 -12.21
N PHE A 35 3.41 -12.03 -11.60
CA PHE A 35 3.88 -12.44 -10.27
C PHE A 35 5.36 -12.82 -10.27
N ILE A 36 5.82 -13.53 -11.31
CA ILE A 36 7.24 -13.89 -11.46
C ILE A 36 8.08 -12.63 -11.70
N GLU A 37 7.62 -11.73 -12.57
CA GLU A 37 8.29 -10.43 -12.81
C GLU A 37 8.34 -9.57 -11.54
N ALA A 38 7.31 -9.65 -10.70
CA ALA A 38 7.27 -8.93 -9.44
C ALA A 38 8.33 -9.40 -8.43
N ASP A 39 8.76 -10.66 -8.52
CA ASP A 39 9.84 -11.19 -7.66
C ASP A 39 11.20 -10.57 -8.01
N ASP A 40 11.39 -10.12 -9.25
CA ASP A 40 12.59 -9.38 -9.66
C ASP A 40 12.59 -7.91 -9.19
N ILE A 41 11.47 -7.39 -8.69
CA ILE A 41 11.40 -6.02 -8.15
C ILE A 41 12.33 -5.88 -6.94
N GLU A 42 12.42 -6.90 -6.08
CA GLU A 42 13.32 -6.82 -4.92
C GLU A 42 14.78 -6.69 -5.34
N LYS A 43 15.18 -7.37 -6.42
CA LYS A 43 16.52 -7.22 -7.00
C LYS A 43 16.72 -5.82 -7.59
N LYS A 44 15.71 -5.28 -8.29
CA LYS A 44 15.74 -3.91 -8.84
C LYS A 44 15.86 -2.88 -7.72
N LEU A 45 15.09 -3.02 -6.64
CA LEU A 45 15.16 -2.15 -5.46
C LEU A 45 16.51 -2.24 -4.74
N ALA A 46 17.08 -3.45 -4.64
CA ALA A 46 18.40 -3.66 -4.07
C ALA A 46 19.53 -3.07 -4.93
N SER A 47 19.35 -2.99 -6.25
CA SER A 47 20.30 -2.36 -7.17
C SER A 47 20.22 -0.82 -7.20
N ALA A 48 19.21 -0.22 -6.56
CA ALA A 48 19.04 1.23 -6.58
C ALA A 48 20.08 1.91 -5.67
N GLU A 49 20.84 2.84 -6.25
CA GLU A 49 21.93 3.52 -5.55
C GLU A 49 21.43 4.63 -4.62
N THR A 50 20.24 5.20 -4.89
CA THR A 50 19.69 6.31 -4.13
C THR A 50 18.22 6.09 -3.74
N PRO A 51 17.74 6.73 -2.65
CA PRO A 51 16.31 6.71 -2.30
C PRO A 51 15.40 7.25 -3.41
N ARG A 52 15.93 8.17 -4.24
CA ARG A 52 15.19 8.73 -5.38
C ARG A 52 14.97 7.68 -6.46
N ASP A 53 15.95 6.83 -6.72
CA ASP A 53 15.84 5.76 -7.70
C ASP A 53 14.94 4.64 -7.21
N GLN A 54 15.01 4.31 -5.91
CA GLN A 54 14.04 3.41 -5.27
C GLN A 54 12.60 3.91 -5.43
N ALA A 55 12.35 5.19 -5.16
CA ALA A 55 11.02 5.78 -5.31
C ALA A 55 10.51 5.71 -6.77
N LYS A 56 11.37 5.96 -7.76
CA LYS A 56 11.00 5.82 -9.17
C LYS A 56 10.61 4.39 -9.53
N ILE A 57 11.42 3.40 -9.12
CA ILE A 57 11.15 1.98 -9.38
C ILE A 57 9.80 1.58 -8.75
N LEU A 58 9.55 1.98 -7.50
CA LEU A 58 8.29 1.69 -6.83
C LEU A 58 7.09 2.29 -7.55
N VAL A 59 7.20 3.56 -7.95
CA VAL A 59 6.11 4.27 -8.63
C VAL A 59 5.81 3.67 -10.00
N GLU A 60 6.85 3.34 -10.77
CA GLU A 60 6.73 2.69 -12.08
C GLU A 60 5.98 1.37 -11.95
N VAL A 61 6.46 0.48 -11.09
CA VAL A 61 5.82 -0.82 -10.81
C VAL A 61 4.38 -0.64 -10.39
N ILE A 62 4.10 0.18 -9.37
CA ILE A 62 2.74 0.34 -8.83
C ILE A 62 1.77 0.86 -9.89
N SER A 63 2.23 1.75 -10.77
CA SER A 63 1.40 2.31 -11.84
C SER A 63 0.92 1.27 -12.85
N GLU A 64 1.66 0.17 -13.05
CA GLU A 64 1.25 -0.91 -13.96
C GLU A 64 0.04 -1.67 -13.43
N TYR A 65 -0.07 -1.81 -12.10
CA TYR A 65 -1.10 -2.60 -11.43
C TYR A 65 -2.34 -1.80 -11.03
N LEU A 66 -2.30 -0.47 -11.10
CA LEU A 66 -3.46 0.38 -10.85
C LEU A 66 -4.17 0.72 -12.17
N GLU A 67 -5.48 0.54 -12.19
CA GLU A 67 -6.31 0.92 -13.34
C GLU A 67 -6.53 2.45 -13.35
N ASP A 68 -6.33 3.07 -14.51
CA ASP A 68 -6.57 4.50 -14.78
C ASP A 68 -6.06 5.48 -13.71
N THR A 69 -4.96 5.13 -13.05
CA THR A 69 -4.40 5.96 -11.97
C THR A 69 -3.22 6.79 -12.49
N PRO A 70 -3.31 8.13 -12.45
CA PRO A 70 -2.20 8.99 -12.87
C PRO A 70 -0.97 8.77 -11.99
N VAL A 71 0.21 8.67 -12.61
CA VAL A 71 1.50 8.56 -11.90
C VAL A 71 1.67 9.71 -10.89
N ALA A 72 1.16 10.90 -11.20
CA ALA A 72 1.20 12.06 -10.30
C ALA A 72 0.47 11.85 -8.97
N ASP A 73 -0.55 10.99 -8.92
CA ASP A 73 -1.26 10.66 -7.68
C ASP A 73 -0.47 9.65 -6.84
N ILE A 74 0.23 8.73 -7.49
CA ILE A 74 1.12 7.75 -6.84
C ILE A 74 2.35 8.47 -6.25
N MET A 75 2.90 9.45 -6.96
CA MET A 75 4.04 10.26 -6.51
C MET A 75 3.76 11.13 -5.27
N LYS A 76 2.50 11.30 -4.88
CA LYS A 76 2.11 12.00 -3.64
C LYS A 76 2.17 11.11 -2.40
N LEU A 77 2.29 9.80 -2.59
CA LEU A 77 2.40 8.84 -1.50
C LEU A 77 3.79 8.89 -0.88
N ASP A 78 3.87 8.66 0.42
CA ASP A 78 5.15 8.44 1.08
C ASP A 78 5.72 7.04 0.76
N VAL A 79 7.02 6.84 1.01
CA VAL A 79 7.70 5.57 0.70
C VAL A 79 7.09 4.39 1.46
N GLY A 80 6.63 4.59 2.70
CA GLY A 80 5.99 3.54 3.48
C GLY A 80 4.66 3.10 2.85
N GLN A 81 3.85 4.07 2.40
CA GLN A 81 2.62 3.82 1.67
C GLN A 81 2.88 3.06 0.36
N LEU A 82 3.92 3.42 -0.39
CA LEU A 82 4.30 2.69 -1.61
C LEU A 82 4.69 1.24 -1.31
N LEU A 83 5.46 0.98 -0.25
CA LEU A 83 5.84 -0.38 0.14
C LEU A 83 4.65 -1.22 0.62
N ILE A 84 3.72 -0.63 1.36
CA ILE A 84 2.47 -1.30 1.78
C ILE A 84 1.61 -1.61 0.56
N LEU A 85 1.47 -0.65 -0.36
CA LEU A 85 0.71 -0.84 -1.59
C LEU A 85 1.31 -1.94 -2.47
N LEU A 86 2.63 -1.99 -2.60
CA LEU A 86 3.32 -3.07 -3.30
C LEU A 86 3.05 -4.44 -2.65
N ALA A 87 3.12 -4.54 -1.32
CA ALA A 87 2.80 -5.78 -0.62
C ALA A 87 1.33 -6.21 -0.83
N PHE A 88 0.40 -5.24 -0.82
CA PHE A 88 -1.01 -5.49 -1.11
C PHE A 88 -1.24 -6.01 -2.53
N ILE A 89 -0.59 -5.40 -3.54
CA ILE A 89 -0.62 -5.85 -4.94
C ILE A 89 -0.18 -7.31 -5.05
N ARG A 90 0.95 -7.67 -4.40
CA ARG A 90 1.49 -9.04 -4.36
C ARG A 90 0.62 -10.05 -3.61
N GLY A 91 -0.46 -9.60 -2.96
CA GLY A 91 -1.36 -10.48 -2.21
C GLY A 91 -0.78 -10.94 -0.87
N SER A 92 0.24 -10.24 -0.35
CA SER A 92 0.71 -10.49 1.01
C SER A 92 -0.35 -10.11 2.03
N ASP A 93 -0.46 -10.88 3.11
CA ASP A 93 -1.27 -10.47 4.25
C ASP A 93 -0.60 -9.26 4.93
N ILE A 94 -1.27 -8.11 4.83
CA ILE A 94 -0.81 -6.84 5.41
C ILE A 94 -1.55 -6.50 6.72
N SER A 95 -2.38 -7.41 7.25
CA SER A 95 -3.22 -7.17 8.43
C SER A 95 -2.41 -6.72 9.65
N ASP A 96 -1.21 -7.29 9.83
CA ASP A 96 -0.32 -6.92 10.94
C ASP A 96 0.38 -5.57 10.71
N LYS A 97 0.62 -5.17 9.46
CA LYS A 97 1.21 -3.86 9.12
C LYS A 97 0.21 -2.72 9.29
N ILE A 98 -1.07 -2.97 9.01
CA ILE A 98 -2.16 -2.00 9.19
C ILE A 98 -2.38 -1.65 10.67
N LYS A 99 -2.28 -2.65 11.57
CA LYS A 99 -2.46 -2.44 13.02
C LYS A 99 -1.39 -1.54 13.63
N GLY A 100 -0.16 -1.57 13.13
CA GLY A 100 0.94 -0.70 13.60
C GLY A 100 0.78 0.76 13.18
N ALA A 101 0.32 1.02 11.96
CA ALA A 101 0.18 2.39 11.42
C ALA A 101 -0.92 3.21 12.12
N ALA A 102 -2.00 2.55 12.56
CA ALA A 102 -3.08 3.21 13.30
C ALA A 102 -2.68 3.67 14.71
N ALA A 103 -1.66 3.04 15.32
CA ALA A 103 -1.18 3.38 16.65
C ALA A 103 -0.31 4.65 16.66
N GLU A 104 0.38 4.98 15.56
CA GLU A 104 1.21 6.19 15.46
C GLU A 104 0.46 7.43 14.97
N ALA A 105 -0.71 7.26 14.34
CA ALA A 105 -1.55 8.37 13.86
C ALA A 105 -2.51 8.93 14.93
N GLY A 106 -2.47 8.43 16.16
CA GLY A 106 -3.45 8.71 17.22
C GLY A 106 -2.87 9.21 18.53
N ALA A 107 -2.46 10.47 18.59
CA ALA A 107 -2.52 11.26 19.82
C ALA A 107 -2.74 12.75 19.49
N PRO A 108 -3.99 13.22 19.31
CA PRO A 108 -4.28 14.64 19.35
C PRO A 108 -4.01 15.12 20.78
N GLY A 109 -3.17 16.16 20.89
CA GLY A 109 -2.55 16.60 22.13
C GLY A 109 -3.49 16.72 23.33
N GLU A 110 -3.12 16.02 24.40
CA GLU A 110 -3.47 16.47 25.75
C GLU A 110 -2.58 17.67 26.08
N ALA A 111 -3.23 18.83 26.15
CA ALA A 111 -2.63 20.10 26.50
C ALA A 111 -1.81 20.00 27.79
N LYS A 112 -0.59 20.54 27.75
CA LYS A 112 0.24 20.80 28.93
C LYS A 112 -0.52 21.70 29.92
N ALA A 113 -1.18 21.12 30.92
CA ALA A 113 -1.60 21.85 32.10
C ALA A 113 -0.39 21.96 33.06
N GLY A 114 0.38 23.04 32.89
CA GLY A 114 1.48 23.40 33.77
C GLY A 114 1.01 23.58 35.21
N LYS A 115 1.51 22.74 36.11
CA LYS A 115 1.35 22.89 37.56
C LYS A 115 2.24 24.04 38.05
N ARG A 116 1.76 25.29 37.92
CA ARG A 116 2.40 26.46 38.54
C ARG A 116 2.08 26.50 40.04
N LYS A 117 3.17 26.52 40.80
CA LYS A 117 3.34 26.75 42.25
C LYS A 117 2.41 27.87 42.77
N GLY A 118 1.56 27.54 43.73
CA GLY A 118 0.76 28.49 44.51
C GLY A 118 1.12 28.37 45.99
N ARG A 119 1.85 29.36 46.48
CA ARG A 119 2.26 29.57 47.86
C ARG A 119 1.10 30.32 48.56
N SER A 120 0.50 29.78 49.62
CA SER A 120 -0.33 30.59 50.53
C SER A 120 0.09 30.38 51.97
N ALA A 121 0.46 31.49 52.60
CA ALA A 121 0.64 31.63 54.02
C ALA A 121 -0.72 31.64 54.73
N SER A 122 -0.80 31.04 55.90
CA SER A 122 -1.41 31.56 57.14
C SER A 122 -1.08 30.58 58.26
#